data_AF-A0A3B0RZ70-F1
#
_entry.id   AF-A0A3B0RZ70-F1
#
_cell.length_a   1.000
_cell.length_b   1.000
_cell.length_c   1.000
_cell.angle_alpha   90.00
_cell.angle_beta   90.00
_cell.angle_gamma   90.00
#
_symmetry.space_group_name_H-M   'P 1'
#
loop_
_entity.id
_entity.type
_entity.pdbx_description
1 polymer ?
#
loop_
_entity_poly.entity_id
_entity_poly.type
_entity_poly.pdbx_seq_one_letter_code
_entity_poly.pdbx_strand_id
1 'polypeptide(L)'
;MAFKLSQHCAAFLAEAGWGDARVTPLVQDASTRRYFRLQKTGGTAILLSAPMDNAEPLCQPQMTAAERDQAGYTAMARLAGNDCVAFLAIARELSNRGFSAPVILHAKPQQGLILLEDLGDDLFAQILDNGQADEREIYGAAITILAALARASFATDFQYQHQHWQVIDYDRTALLAEVQLFCQWYLPHQNIAISDAFRAELLQAWEQVLDQIDGQNKVLVLRD
;
A
#
# COMPACT_ATOMS: atom_id res chain seq x y z
N MET A 1 -3.99 2.07 -30.01
CA MET A 1 -5.05 2.97 -29.55
C MET A 1 -4.47 3.88 -28.48
N ALA A 2 -4.70 5.19 -28.53
CA ALA A 2 -4.34 6.08 -27.44
C ALA A 2 -5.17 5.72 -26.20
N PHE A 3 -4.52 5.54 -25.06
CA PHE A 3 -5.22 5.34 -23.79
C PHE A 3 -6.10 6.55 -23.50
N LYS A 4 -7.36 6.32 -23.09
CA LYS A 4 -8.32 7.38 -22.79
C LYS A 4 -8.69 7.32 -21.32
N LEU A 5 -8.43 8.41 -20.59
CA LEU A 5 -8.89 8.56 -19.21
C LEU A 5 -10.41 8.51 -19.14
N SER A 6 -10.92 8.06 -17.99
CA SER A 6 -12.33 8.20 -17.64
C SER A 6 -12.72 9.69 -17.58
N GLN A 7 -14.02 9.97 -17.73
CA GLN A 7 -14.52 11.34 -17.67
C GLN A 7 -14.27 12.00 -16.30
N HIS A 8 -14.36 11.24 -15.20
CA HIS A 8 -14.10 11.75 -13.85
C HIS A 8 -12.62 12.07 -13.64
N CYS A 9 -11.68 11.23 -14.10
CA CYS A 9 -10.25 11.55 -14.04
C CYS A 9 -9.93 12.80 -14.87
N ALA A 10 -10.48 12.93 -16.07
CA ALA A 10 -10.26 14.10 -16.91
C ALA A 10 -10.77 15.41 -16.27
N ALA A 11 -11.94 15.37 -15.63
CA ALA A 11 -12.48 16.52 -14.90
C ALA A 11 -11.63 16.91 -13.69
N PHE A 12 -11.17 15.92 -12.91
CA PHE A 12 -10.25 16.13 -11.79
C PHE A 12 -8.93 16.77 -12.24
N LEU A 13 -8.34 16.29 -13.34
CA LEU A 13 -7.12 16.88 -13.88
C LEU A 13 -7.35 18.31 -14.37
N ALA A 14 -8.47 18.59 -15.06
CA ALA A 14 -8.79 19.95 -15.49
C ALA A 14 -8.89 20.92 -14.30
N GLU A 15 -9.56 20.52 -13.22
CA GLU A 15 -9.68 21.30 -11.98
C GLU A 15 -8.34 21.52 -11.28
N ALA A 16 -7.47 20.50 -11.26
CA ALA A 16 -6.13 20.61 -10.70
C ALA A 16 -5.14 21.38 -11.60
N GLY A 17 -5.58 21.85 -12.77
CA GLY A 17 -4.73 22.56 -13.74
C GLY A 17 -3.83 21.65 -14.58
N TRP A 18 -4.13 20.36 -14.69
CA TRP A 18 -3.41 19.34 -15.47
C TRP A 18 -4.23 18.78 -16.65
N GLY A 19 -5.32 19.45 -17.06
CA GLY A 19 -6.22 18.97 -18.10
C GLY A 19 -5.62 18.90 -19.52
N ASP A 20 -4.52 19.61 -19.76
CA ASP A 20 -3.76 19.63 -21.02
C ASP A 20 -2.55 18.68 -21.02
N ALA A 21 -2.31 17.97 -19.91
CA ALA A 21 -1.16 17.09 -19.78
C ALA A 21 -1.27 15.87 -20.69
N ARG A 22 -0.12 15.46 -21.24
CA ARG A 22 0.03 14.14 -21.87
C ARG A 22 -0.02 13.09 -20.77
N VAL A 23 -0.86 12.07 -20.97
CA VAL A 23 -1.09 11.00 -20.00
C VAL A 23 -0.46 9.70 -20.50
N THR A 24 0.37 9.08 -19.68
CA THR A 24 0.99 7.78 -19.94
C THR A 24 0.69 6.82 -18.78
N PRO A 25 -0.03 5.71 -19.00
CA PRO A 25 -0.22 4.70 -17.97
C PRO A 25 1.11 4.11 -17.50
N LEU A 26 1.27 3.93 -16.19
CA LEU A 26 2.38 3.19 -15.62
C LEU A 26 2.03 1.69 -15.55
N VAL A 27 3.07 0.86 -15.41
CA VAL A 27 2.92 -0.59 -15.19
C VAL A 27 2.06 -0.82 -13.95
N GLN A 28 1.08 -1.71 -14.06
CA GLN A 28 0.20 -2.06 -12.94
C GLN A 28 0.79 -3.22 -12.14
N ASP A 29 0.57 -3.17 -10.84
CA ASP A 29 0.80 -4.28 -9.92
C ASP A 29 -0.49 -5.10 -9.75
N ALA A 30 -0.54 -5.96 -8.73
CA ALA A 30 -1.74 -6.73 -8.38
C ALA A 30 -2.85 -5.87 -7.71
N SER A 31 -2.67 -4.55 -7.62
CA SER A 31 -3.66 -3.64 -7.06
C SER A 31 -4.75 -3.29 -8.08
N THR A 32 -5.91 -2.89 -7.57
CA THR A 32 -6.95 -2.23 -8.38
C THR A 32 -6.66 -0.74 -8.58
N ARG A 33 -5.70 -0.18 -7.83
CA ARG A 33 -5.19 1.18 -8.01
C ARG A 33 -4.44 1.29 -9.33
N ARG A 34 -4.58 2.43 -9.99
CA ARG A 34 -3.94 2.72 -11.28
C ARG A 34 -3.16 4.02 -11.20
N TYR A 35 -1.96 4.01 -11.75
CA TYR A 35 -1.09 5.16 -11.80
C TYR A 35 -0.89 5.63 -13.25
N PHE A 36 -0.94 6.94 -13.45
CA PHE A 36 -0.70 7.57 -14.74
C PHE A 36 0.30 8.69 -14.57
N ARG A 37 1.39 8.65 -15.34
CA ARG A 37 2.30 9.78 -15.44
C ARG A 37 1.69 10.86 -16.32
N LEU A 38 1.72 12.09 -15.83
CA LEU A 38 1.28 13.30 -16.50
C LEU A 38 2.50 14.12 -16.88
N GLN A 39 2.50 14.68 -18.08
CA GLN A 39 3.58 15.53 -18.57
C GLN A 39 3.00 16.77 -19.25
N LYS A 40 3.44 17.96 -18.83
CA LYS A 40 3.11 19.24 -19.49
C LYS A 40 4.26 20.22 -19.39
N THR A 41 4.13 21.38 -20.02
CA THR A 41 5.06 22.49 -19.80
C THR A 41 5.01 22.90 -18.32
N GLY A 42 6.12 22.70 -17.62
CA GLY A 42 6.22 22.99 -16.18
C GLY A 42 6.53 21.77 -15.30
N GLY A 43 6.50 20.54 -15.82
CA GLY A 43 6.99 19.36 -15.11
C GLY A 43 6.13 18.13 -15.30
N THR A 44 6.30 17.18 -14.37
CA THR A 44 5.59 15.91 -14.34
C THR A 44 4.86 15.71 -13.00
N ALA A 45 3.84 14.87 -13.02
CA ALA A 45 3.06 14.48 -11.85
C ALA A 45 2.48 13.07 -12.06
N ILE A 46 2.06 12.42 -10.98
CA ILE A 46 1.39 11.12 -11.04
C ILE A 46 -0.08 11.27 -10.64
N LEU A 47 -0.99 10.81 -11.49
CA LEU A 47 -2.38 10.57 -11.11
C LEU A 47 -2.51 9.16 -10.55
N LEU A 48 -2.92 9.04 -9.29
CA LEU A 48 -3.41 7.81 -8.67
C LEU A 48 -4.94 7.79 -8.80
N SER A 49 -5.46 6.69 -9.36
CA SER A 49 -6.89 6.36 -9.42
C SER A 49 -7.16 5.05 -8.67
N ALA A 50 -7.86 5.15 -7.55
CA ALA A 50 -8.26 4.04 -6.70
C ALA A 50 -9.79 3.92 -6.71
N PRO A 51 -10.38 3.17 -7.66
CA PRO A 51 -11.82 3.03 -7.75
C PRO A 51 -12.37 2.36 -6.48
N MET A 52 -13.42 2.94 -5.89
CA MET A 52 -14.02 2.39 -4.66
C MET A 52 -15.07 1.31 -4.96
N ASP A 53 -15.43 1.14 -6.22
CA ASP A 53 -16.41 0.18 -6.70
C ASP A 53 -15.91 -1.24 -6.39
N ASN A 54 -16.74 -2.05 -5.71
CA ASN A 54 -16.41 -3.42 -5.29
C ASN A 54 -15.18 -3.53 -4.36
N ALA A 55 -14.82 -2.46 -3.64
CA ALA A 55 -13.80 -2.56 -2.61
C ALA A 55 -14.23 -3.56 -1.53
N GLU A 56 -13.35 -4.48 -1.17
CA GLU A 56 -13.58 -5.37 -0.03
C GLU A 56 -13.71 -4.55 1.27
N PRO A 57 -14.54 -4.99 2.22
CA PRO A 57 -14.66 -4.33 3.51
C PRO A 57 -13.31 -4.23 4.24
N LEU A 58 -13.04 -3.07 4.81
CA LEU A 58 -11.88 -2.84 5.67
C LEU A 58 -12.12 -3.42 7.07
N CYS A 59 -11.05 -3.85 7.73
CA CYS A 59 -11.10 -4.24 9.14
C CYS A 59 -11.46 -3.03 10.01
N GLN A 60 -12.46 -3.17 10.88
CA GLN A 60 -12.71 -2.23 11.97
C GLN A 60 -11.90 -2.64 13.21
N PRO A 61 -11.47 -1.71 14.09
CA PRO A 61 -10.62 -2.02 15.24
C PRO A 61 -11.16 -3.12 16.17
N GLN A 62 -12.48 -3.17 16.34
CA GLN A 62 -13.17 -4.10 17.22
C GLN A 62 -13.56 -5.44 16.57
N MET A 63 -13.28 -5.63 15.28
CA MET A 63 -13.65 -6.89 14.61
C MET A 63 -12.86 -8.07 15.17
N THR A 64 -13.59 -9.15 15.47
CA THR A 64 -13.05 -10.46 15.80
C THR A 64 -12.46 -11.14 14.55
N ALA A 65 -11.66 -12.20 14.75
CA ALA A 65 -11.12 -12.99 13.65
C ALA A 65 -12.23 -13.60 12.77
N ALA A 66 -13.34 -14.05 13.38
CA ALA A 66 -14.47 -14.62 12.64
C ALA A 66 -15.21 -13.57 11.80
N GLU A 67 -15.39 -12.34 12.31
CA GLU A 67 -15.99 -11.25 11.54
C GLU A 67 -15.09 -10.80 10.39
N ARG A 68 -13.77 -10.79 10.59
CA ARG A 68 -12.80 -10.51 9.52
C ARG A 68 -12.83 -11.58 8.43
N ASP A 69 -12.88 -12.85 8.80
CA ASP A 69 -12.93 -13.97 7.86
C ASP A 69 -14.18 -13.88 6.97
N GLN A 70 -15.33 -13.56 7.55
CA GLN A 70 -16.57 -13.32 6.80
C GLN A 70 -16.50 -12.09 5.89
N ALA A 71 -15.74 -11.06 6.28
CA ALA A 71 -15.58 -9.83 5.51
C ALA A 71 -14.60 -9.96 4.33
N GLY A 72 -13.68 -10.92 4.38
CA GLY A 72 -12.75 -11.24 3.29
C GLY A 72 -11.29 -10.92 3.60
N TYR A 73 -10.44 -11.09 2.59
CA TYR A 73 -8.98 -11.05 2.76
C TYR A 73 -8.49 -9.66 3.21
N THR A 74 -9.07 -8.57 2.68
CA THR A 74 -8.70 -7.21 3.08
C THR A 74 -8.88 -6.97 4.58
N ALA A 75 -9.98 -7.48 5.16
CA ALA A 75 -10.22 -7.40 6.60
C ALA A 75 -9.31 -8.38 7.38
N MET A 76 -9.10 -9.59 6.87
CA MET A 76 -8.18 -10.57 7.47
C MET A 76 -6.74 -10.07 7.54
N ALA A 77 -6.23 -9.47 6.48
CA ALA A 77 -4.87 -8.95 6.40
C ALA A 77 -4.71 -7.51 6.91
N ARG A 78 -5.80 -6.86 7.39
CA ARG A 78 -5.82 -5.44 7.81
C ARG A 78 -5.26 -4.50 6.74
N LEU A 79 -5.58 -4.76 5.48
CA LEU A 79 -5.19 -3.91 4.36
C LEU A 79 -6.02 -2.63 4.35
N ALA A 80 -5.40 -1.55 3.86
CA ALA A 80 -6.10 -0.28 3.63
C ALA A 80 -6.99 -0.28 2.36
N GLY A 81 -6.96 -1.37 1.58
CA GLY A 81 -7.75 -1.49 0.36
C GLY A 81 -7.52 -0.32 -0.61
N ASN A 82 -8.59 0.30 -1.10
CA ASN A 82 -8.53 1.50 -1.96
C ASN A 82 -8.73 2.81 -1.20
N ASP A 83 -8.68 2.79 0.12
CA ASP A 83 -8.91 3.98 0.93
C ASP A 83 -7.83 5.04 0.67
N CYS A 84 -8.22 6.13 -0.01
CA CYS A 84 -7.33 7.24 -0.28
C CYS A 84 -6.95 8.02 0.98
N VAL A 85 -7.79 8.03 2.03
CA VAL A 85 -7.49 8.72 3.30
C VAL A 85 -6.31 8.05 3.98
N ALA A 86 -6.24 6.71 3.94
CA ALA A 86 -5.09 5.96 4.44
C ALA A 86 -3.78 6.43 3.80
N PHE A 87 -3.75 6.50 2.46
CA PHE A 87 -2.58 6.99 1.72
C PHE A 87 -2.24 8.44 2.09
N LEU A 88 -3.24 9.34 2.05
CA LEU A 88 -3.05 10.77 2.25
C LEU A 88 -2.57 11.10 3.67
N ALA A 89 -3.12 10.42 4.68
CA ALA A 89 -2.76 10.65 6.07
C ALA A 89 -1.34 10.16 6.39
N ILE A 90 -0.96 8.97 5.90
CA ILE A 90 0.38 8.42 6.10
C ILE A 90 1.43 9.19 5.30
N ALA A 91 1.18 9.49 4.01
CA ALA A 91 2.12 10.24 3.18
C ALA A 91 2.44 11.61 3.82
N ARG A 92 1.42 12.34 4.26
CA ARG A 92 1.59 13.62 4.96
C ARG A 92 2.39 13.47 6.25
N GLU A 93 2.12 12.45 7.05
CA GLU A 93 2.85 12.22 8.30
C GLU A 93 4.33 11.91 8.04
N LEU A 94 4.63 11.07 7.05
CA LEU A 94 5.98 10.76 6.63
C LEU A 94 6.72 12.02 6.16
N SER A 95 6.10 12.81 5.28
CA SER A 95 6.68 14.07 4.79
C SER A 95 6.91 15.09 5.91
N ASN A 96 5.98 15.24 6.85
CA ASN A 96 6.13 16.14 8.00
C ASN A 96 7.33 15.78 8.89
N ARG A 97 7.77 14.53 8.84
CA ARG A 97 8.92 14.01 9.59
C ARG A 97 10.20 13.99 8.77
N GLY A 98 10.17 14.50 7.53
CA GLY A 98 11.32 14.58 6.64
C GLY A 98 11.58 13.33 5.82
N PHE A 99 10.66 12.36 5.79
CA PHE A 99 10.75 11.23 4.88
C PHE A 99 10.19 11.60 3.49
N SER A 100 10.76 11.02 2.44
CA SER A 100 10.40 11.33 1.04
C SER A 100 9.18 10.56 0.54
N ALA A 101 8.04 10.67 1.23
CA ALA A 101 6.76 10.28 0.63
C ALA A 101 6.35 11.32 -0.44
N PRO A 102 5.63 10.93 -1.51
CA PRO A 102 5.28 11.85 -2.59
C PRO A 102 4.46 13.04 -2.07
N VAL A 103 4.82 14.26 -2.48
CA VAL A 103 4.03 15.45 -2.17
C VAL A 103 2.62 15.33 -2.77
N ILE A 104 1.61 15.64 -1.97
CA ILE A 104 0.21 15.68 -2.41
C ILE A 104 -0.08 17.02 -3.09
N LEU A 105 -0.24 17.03 -4.41
CA LEU A 105 -0.52 18.23 -5.20
C LEU A 105 -2.02 18.58 -5.19
N HIS A 106 -2.87 17.57 -5.30
CA HIS A 106 -4.33 17.73 -5.24
C HIS A 106 -4.99 16.38 -4.87
N ALA A 107 -6.13 16.38 -4.19
CA ALA A 107 -6.79 15.12 -3.81
C ALA A 107 -8.31 15.26 -3.70
N LYS A 108 -9.03 14.23 -4.15
CA LYS A 108 -10.47 14.01 -3.93
C LYS A 108 -10.68 12.57 -3.45
N PRO A 109 -10.45 12.30 -2.16
CA PRO A 109 -10.46 10.93 -1.64
C PRO A 109 -11.82 10.23 -1.82
N GLN A 110 -12.94 10.97 -1.74
CA GLN A 110 -14.29 10.42 -1.98
C GLN A 110 -14.51 9.98 -3.43
N GLN A 111 -13.68 10.44 -4.36
CA GLN A 111 -13.70 10.03 -5.77
C GLN A 111 -12.59 9.03 -6.10
N GLY A 112 -11.75 8.66 -5.12
CA GLY A 112 -10.62 7.76 -5.35
C GLY A 112 -9.50 8.37 -6.19
N LEU A 113 -9.33 9.70 -6.17
CA LEU A 113 -8.37 10.40 -7.04
C LEU A 113 -7.35 11.21 -6.22
N ILE A 114 -6.07 11.03 -6.55
CA ILE A 114 -4.97 11.79 -5.97
C ILE A 114 -3.99 12.20 -7.07
N LEU A 115 -3.57 13.45 -7.05
CA LEU A 115 -2.49 13.98 -7.86
C LEU A 115 -1.25 14.14 -6.98
N LEU A 116 -0.17 13.49 -7.39
CA LEU A 116 1.05 13.34 -6.62
C LEU A 116 2.23 13.94 -7.37
N GLU A 117 3.27 14.30 -6.62
CA GLU A 117 4.62 14.45 -7.15
C GLU A 117 5.07 13.19 -7.90
N ASP A 118 5.86 13.41 -8.96
CA ASP A 118 6.53 12.34 -9.69
C ASP A 118 7.97 12.22 -9.19
N LEU A 119 8.26 11.15 -8.46
CA LEU A 119 9.58 10.87 -7.88
C LEU A 119 10.61 10.37 -8.91
N GLY A 120 10.24 10.31 -10.19
CA GLY A 120 11.11 9.90 -11.28
C GLY A 120 11.07 8.41 -11.58
N ASP A 121 12.12 7.91 -12.22
CA ASP A 121 12.20 6.56 -12.78
C ASP A 121 13.38 5.74 -12.25
N ASP A 122 14.17 6.29 -11.33
CA ASP A 122 15.36 5.63 -10.78
C ASP A 122 14.98 4.60 -9.71
N LEU A 123 14.20 3.58 -10.12
CA LEU A 123 13.85 2.44 -9.28
C LEU A 123 15.12 1.70 -8.87
N PHE A 124 15.22 1.30 -7.60
CA PHE A 124 16.40 0.59 -7.08
C PHE A 124 16.79 -0.63 -7.93
N ALA A 125 15.82 -1.45 -8.34
CA ALA A 125 16.08 -2.58 -9.22
C ALA A 125 16.73 -2.16 -10.55
N GLN A 126 16.25 -1.08 -11.17
CA GLN A 126 16.75 -0.62 -12.47
C GLN A 126 18.14 -0.02 -12.38
N ILE A 127 18.38 0.86 -11.40
CA ILE A 127 19.70 1.51 -11.25
C ILE A 127 20.78 0.49 -10.86
N LEU A 128 20.41 -0.58 -10.14
CA LEU A 128 21.33 -1.67 -9.82
C LEU A 128 21.62 -2.56 -11.04
N ASP A 129 20.59 -2.97 -11.78
CA ASP A 129 20.75 -3.77 -13.00
C ASP A 129 21.59 -3.05 -14.06
N ASN A 130 21.45 -1.72 -14.15
CA ASN A 130 22.21 -0.89 -15.08
C ASN A 130 23.61 -0.51 -14.56
N GLY A 131 23.98 -0.91 -13.35
CA GLY A 131 25.28 -0.57 -12.73
C GLY A 131 25.44 0.93 -12.42
N GLN A 132 24.34 1.66 -12.25
CA GLN A 132 24.32 3.10 -11.94
C GLN A 132 24.48 3.38 -10.45
N ALA A 133 24.31 2.38 -9.58
CA ALA A 133 24.49 2.49 -8.14
C ALA A 133 25.12 1.21 -7.55
N ASP A 134 25.72 1.33 -6.37
CA ASP A 134 26.20 0.18 -5.60
C ASP A 134 25.07 -0.38 -4.71
N GLU A 135 24.91 -1.70 -4.72
CA GLU A 135 23.84 -2.39 -3.97
C GLU A 135 23.96 -2.12 -2.46
N ARG A 136 25.17 -2.15 -1.90
CA ARG A 136 25.35 -1.95 -0.46
C ARG A 136 25.05 -0.51 -0.06
N GLU A 137 25.39 0.45 -0.91
CA GLU A 137 25.07 1.85 -0.68
C GLU A 137 23.54 2.08 -0.65
N ILE A 138 22.84 1.62 -1.69
CA ILE A 138 21.39 1.83 -1.85
C ILE A 138 20.59 1.10 -0.76
N TYR A 139 20.87 -0.18 -0.51
CA TYR A 139 20.20 -0.91 0.57
C TYR A 139 20.64 -0.42 1.96
N GLY A 140 21.88 0.06 2.11
CA GLY A 140 22.34 0.71 3.34
C GLY A 140 21.53 1.97 3.67
N ALA A 141 21.23 2.79 2.67
CA ALA A 141 20.36 3.94 2.81
C ALA A 141 18.91 3.53 3.17
N ALA A 142 18.36 2.51 2.51
CA ALA A 142 17.02 1.99 2.81
C ALA A 142 16.91 1.47 4.26
N ILE A 143 17.87 0.66 4.69
CA ILE A 143 17.93 0.15 6.07
C ILE A 143 18.03 1.30 7.07
N THR A 144 18.81 2.34 6.75
CA THR A 144 18.93 3.53 7.60
C THR A 144 17.57 4.25 7.73
N ILE A 145 16.81 4.36 6.64
CA ILE A 145 15.45 4.92 6.64
C ILE A 145 14.51 4.06 7.47
N LEU A 146 14.51 2.72 7.29
CA LEU A 146 13.67 1.80 8.07
C LEU A 146 14.00 1.88 9.57
N ALA A 147 15.28 1.98 9.92
CA ALA A 147 15.70 2.14 11.31
C ALA A 147 15.27 3.51 11.88
N ALA A 148 15.27 4.57 11.06
CA ALA A 148 14.74 5.88 11.46
C ALA A 148 13.23 5.87 11.64
N LEU A 149 12.48 5.20 10.75
CA LEU A 149 11.04 4.98 10.87
C LEU A 149 10.70 4.21 12.15
N ALA A 150 11.42 3.12 12.42
CA ALA A 150 11.21 2.30 13.61
C ALA A 150 11.47 3.06 14.93
N ARG A 151 12.37 4.05 14.91
CA ARG A 151 12.66 4.91 16.08
C ARG A 151 11.72 6.11 16.20
N ALA A 152 11.00 6.46 15.13
CA ALA A 152 10.07 7.57 15.16
C ALA A 152 8.79 7.17 15.90
N SER A 153 8.36 7.98 16.87
CA SER A 153 7.09 7.76 17.56
C SER A 153 5.93 8.18 16.68
N PHE A 154 5.13 7.23 16.21
CA PHE A 154 3.90 7.48 15.45
C PHE A 154 2.67 7.35 16.35
N ALA A 155 1.68 8.22 16.15
CA ALA A 155 0.33 7.96 16.65
C ALA A 155 -0.28 6.79 15.86
N THR A 156 -1.38 6.23 16.37
CA THR A 156 -2.17 5.24 15.62
C THR A 156 -3.34 5.86 14.87
N ASP A 157 -3.74 7.08 15.21
CA ASP A 157 -4.80 7.83 14.53
C ASP A 157 -4.19 8.99 13.74
N PHE A 158 -4.29 8.94 12.41
CA PHE A 158 -3.75 9.93 11.50
C PHE A 158 -4.87 10.76 10.88
N GLN A 159 -4.59 12.03 10.61
CA GLN A 159 -5.60 12.96 10.11
C GLN A 159 -5.26 13.52 8.74
N TYR A 160 -6.26 13.52 7.86
CA TYR A 160 -6.25 14.28 6.62
C TYR A 160 -7.51 15.12 6.52
N GLN A 161 -7.35 16.45 6.59
CA GLN A 161 -8.46 17.40 6.67
C GLN A 161 -9.43 17.06 7.82
N HIS A 162 -10.69 16.74 7.52
CA HIS A 162 -11.72 16.36 8.49
C HIS A 162 -11.91 14.84 8.63
N GLN A 163 -11.06 14.05 7.95
CA GLN A 163 -11.11 12.60 7.96
C GLN A 163 -9.93 12.06 8.74
N HIS A 164 -10.10 10.84 9.23
CA HIS A 164 -9.08 10.15 10.00
C HIS A 164 -8.86 8.74 9.48
N TRP A 165 -7.65 8.24 9.70
CA TRP A 165 -7.25 6.88 9.39
C TRP A 165 -6.56 6.29 10.61
N GLN A 166 -7.17 5.25 11.18
CA GLN A 166 -6.57 4.51 12.27
C GLN A 166 -5.72 3.38 11.70
N VAL A 167 -4.40 3.45 11.92
CA VAL A 167 -3.52 2.29 11.73
C VAL A 167 -3.77 1.32 12.87
N ILE A 168 -4.17 0.11 12.48
CA ILE A 168 -4.45 -0.99 13.39
C ILE A 168 -3.23 -1.91 13.40
N ASP A 169 -2.91 -2.47 14.57
CA ASP A 169 -1.79 -3.38 14.74
C ASP A 169 -1.76 -4.49 13.68
N TYR A 170 -0.57 -4.86 13.23
CA TYR A 170 -0.42 -6.04 12.40
C TYR A 170 -0.42 -7.28 13.30
N ASP A 171 -1.63 -7.73 13.66
CA ASP A 171 -1.86 -8.74 14.69
C ASP A 171 -1.65 -10.18 14.21
N ARG A 172 -1.68 -11.12 15.14
CA ARG A 172 -1.52 -12.56 14.86
C ARG A 172 -2.47 -13.04 13.76
N THR A 173 -3.73 -12.60 13.78
CA THR A 173 -4.71 -12.94 12.75
C THR A 173 -4.26 -12.47 11.35
N ALA A 174 -3.74 -11.24 11.24
CA ALA A 174 -3.23 -10.72 9.98
C ALA A 174 -1.96 -11.46 9.51
N LEU A 175 -1.03 -11.74 10.42
CA LEU A 175 0.19 -12.50 10.13
C LEU A 175 -0.14 -13.91 9.62
N LEU A 176 -1.08 -14.60 10.27
CA LEU A 176 -1.54 -15.93 9.84
C LEU A 176 -2.33 -15.88 8.53
N ALA A 177 -3.04 -14.78 8.24
CA ALA A 177 -3.73 -14.61 6.96
C ALA A 177 -2.73 -14.60 5.79
N GLU A 178 -1.58 -13.92 5.93
CA GLU A 178 -0.54 -13.93 4.89
C GLU A 178 0.10 -15.30 4.71
N VAL A 179 0.41 -15.99 5.81
CA VAL A 179 0.94 -17.36 5.78
C VAL A 179 0.01 -18.30 5.02
N GLN A 180 -1.31 -18.14 5.21
CA GLN A 180 -2.32 -18.99 4.58
C GLN A 180 -2.38 -18.85 3.06
N LEU A 181 -1.88 -17.75 2.48
CA LEU A 181 -1.87 -17.57 1.02
C LEU A 181 -1.11 -18.70 0.31
N PHE A 182 -0.08 -19.28 0.94
CA PHE A 182 0.60 -20.45 0.40
C PHE A 182 -0.37 -21.63 0.17
N CYS A 183 -1.20 -21.93 1.16
CA CYS A 183 -2.18 -23.01 1.11
C CYS A 183 -3.43 -22.67 0.30
N GLN A 184 -3.82 -21.39 0.26
CA GLN A 184 -5.04 -20.94 -0.41
C GLN A 184 -4.82 -20.62 -1.90
N TRP A 185 -3.62 -20.18 -2.28
CA TRP A 185 -3.32 -19.71 -3.64
C TRP A 185 -2.23 -20.54 -4.31
N TYR A 186 -1.05 -20.67 -3.69
CA TYR A 186 0.10 -21.28 -4.34
C TYR A 186 -0.07 -22.79 -4.57
N LEU A 187 -0.45 -23.56 -3.54
CA LEU A 187 -0.63 -25.00 -3.68
C LEU A 187 -1.74 -25.37 -4.69
N PRO A 188 -2.93 -24.74 -4.65
CA PRO A 188 -3.94 -24.93 -5.70
C PRO A 188 -3.45 -24.54 -7.10
N HIS A 189 -2.68 -23.46 -7.24
CA HIS A 189 -2.08 -23.07 -8.52
C HIS A 189 -1.12 -24.15 -9.06
N GLN A 190 -0.41 -24.86 -8.18
CA GLN A 190 0.42 -26.03 -8.52
C GLN A 190 -0.38 -27.34 -8.63
N ASN A 191 -1.71 -27.30 -8.54
CA ASN A 191 -2.60 -28.47 -8.51
C ASN A 191 -2.28 -29.47 -7.38
N ILE A 192 -1.76 -28.98 -6.25
CA ILE A 192 -1.49 -29.79 -5.07
C ILE A 192 -2.69 -29.69 -4.12
N ALA A 193 -3.38 -30.80 -3.93
CA ALA A 193 -4.43 -30.91 -2.92
C ALA A 193 -3.82 -31.17 -1.54
N ILE A 194 -4.30 -30.43 -0.54
CA ILE A 194 -3.90 -30.61 0.87
C ILE A 194 -5.12 -30.96 1.71
N SER A 195 -4.90 -31.72 2.78
CA SER A 195 -5.94 -32.01 3.77
C SER A 195 -6.10 -30.85 4.75
N ASP A 196 -7.26 -30.77 5.39
CA ASP A 196 -7.48 -29.83 6.49
C ASP A 196 -6.53 -30.10 7.67
N ALA A 197 -6.15 -31.36 7.87
CA ALA A 197 -5.17 -31.75 8.87
C ALA A 197 -3.78 -31.13 8.60
N PHE A 198 -3.32 -31.18 7.34
CA PHE A 198 -2.05 -30.55 6.96
C PHE A 198 -2.11 -29.02 7.14
N ARG A 199 -3.22 -28.40 6.74
CA ARG A 199 -3.43 -26.95 6.92
C ARG A 199 -3.37 -26.58 8.41
N ALA A 200 -4.05 -27.33 9.26
CA ALA A 200 -4.05 -27.10 10.70
C ALA A 200 -2.66 -27.28 11.32
N GLU A 201 -1.92 -28.33 10.93
CA GLU A 201 -0.54 -28.57 11.38
C GLU A 201 0.40 -27.42 10.98
N LEU A 202 0.31 -26.94 9.73
CA LEU A 202 1.08 -25.80 9.26
C LEU A 202 0.80 -24.54 10.09
N LEU A 203 -0.48 -24.24 10.33
CA LEU A 203 -0.87 -23.06 11.11
C LEU A 203 -0.42 -23.17 12.56
N GLN A 204 -0.53 -24.35 13.17
CA GLN A 204 -0.03 -24.58 14.52
C GLN A 204 1.49 -24.37 14.62
N ALA A 205 2.25 -24.81 13.62
CA ALA A 205 3.70 -24.57 13.58
C ALA A 205 4.02 -23.07 13.48
N TRP A 206 3.25 -22.31 12.68
CA TRP A 206 3.41 -20.86 12.59
C TRP A 206 3.01 -20.14 13.88
N GLU A 207 1.97 -20.59 14.58
CA GLU A 207 1.62 -20.03 15.89
C GLU A 207 2.80 -20.12 16.87
N GLN A 208 3.50 -21.25 16.92
CA GLN A 208 4.69 -21.43 17.78
C GLN A 208 5.84 -20.50 17.40
N VAL A 209 5.99 -20.15 16.12
CA VAL A 209 6.97 -19.15 15.67
C VAL A 209 6.54 -17.75 16.10
N LEU A 210 5.26 -17.42 15.91
CA LEU A 210 4.71 -16.12 16.28
C LEU A 210 4.73 -15.86 17.78
N ASP A 211 4.66 -16.92 18.61
CA ASP A 211 4.80 -16.80 20.08
C ASP A 211 6.14 -16.16 20.47
N GLN A 212 7.19 -16.31 19.65
CA GLN A 212 8.52 -15.77 19.95
C GLN A 212 8.63 -14.27 19.70
N ILE A 213 7.73 -13.70 18.89
CA ILE A 213 7.69 -12.27 18.59
C ILE A 213 6.54 -11.55 19.28
N ASP A 214 5.72 -12.27 20.05
CA ASP A 214 4.71 -11.67 20.90
C ASP A 214 5.35 -10.75 21.95
N GLY A 215 4.72 -9.60 22.16
CA GLY A 215 5.20 -8.60 23.12
C GLY A 215 6.41 -7.79 22.66
N GLN A 216 6.93 -8.02 21.45
CA GLN A 216 7.92 -7.12 20.85
C GLN A 216 7.32 -5.73 20.58
N ASN A 217 8.18 -4.71 20.56
CA ASN A 217 7.76 -3.35 20.27
C ASN A 217 7.16 -3.26 18.86
N LYS A 218 5.95 -2.71 18.78
CA LYS A 218 5.27 -2.45 17.51
C LYS A 218 5.77 -1.13 16.94
N VAL A 219 6.06 -1.15 15.65
CA VAL A 219 6.49 0.02 14.88
C VAL A 219 5.61 0.15 13.64
N LEU A 220 5.62 1.33 13.01
CA LEU A 220 4.98 1.50 11.72
C LEU A 220 5.70 0.63 10.68
N VAL A 221 4.96 -0.22 9.98
CA VAL A 221 5.46 -1.10 8.91
C VAL A 221 4.82 -0.65 7.60
N LEU A 222 5.66 -0.39 6.57
CA LEU A 222 5.19 0.05 5.26
C LEU A 222 4.53 -1.08 4.44
N ARG A 223 4.90 -2.34 4.74
CA ARG A 223 4.59 -3.57 4.01
C ARG A 223 5.20 -3.62 2.62
N ASP A 224 4.83 -2.69 1.75
CA ASP A 224 5.23 -2.59 0.33
C ASP A 224 5.48 -1.13 -0.10
#